data_AF-A0A938H9V6-F1
#
_entry.id   AF-A0A938H9V6-F1
#
_cell.length_a   1.000
_cell.length_b   1.000
_cell.length_c   1.000
_cell.angle_alpha   90.00
_cell.angle_beta   90.00
_cell.angle_gamma   90.00
#
_symmetry.space_group_name_H-M   'P 1'
#
loop_
_entity.id
_entity.type
_entity.pdbx_description
1 polymer ?
#
loop_
_entity_poly.entity_id
_entity_poly.type
_entity_poly.pdbx_seq_one_letter_code
_entity_poly.pdbx_strand_id
1 'polypeptide(L)'
;MRLVSADVNGSNSISSADALLVSRRVAGLISSFSAGDWKFETVPVNVINANITQNIRGICVGDVNASYQPSTVRQGIVTLDLNPAVVIPSQGAWVPLSLKGLGSKDGIPLGSVTLDLEAPQGWQIEGVRSALKGMMPEYSLDGNRMRLSWFDLEGMNLGFHEPILYLKVLPDQESPAATNPWSLSSRSELTDRDGNVLGGLSVVLPRLQTAQERAIWNIQPVYGQGTCPQVKVSGQGTLELRAIDVLGRVLDLRTLQHSYDFSEMVLLPEGTAVVSGVCIGSNQAPVLARVAF
;
A
#
# COMPACT_ATOMS: atom_id res chain seq x y z
N MET A 1 -13.31 -0.01 29.63
CA MET A 1 -13.63 0.61 28.33
C MET A 1 -12.84 -0.05 27.20
N ARG A 2 -11.49 0.00 27.18
CA ARG A 2 -10.66 -0.57 26.08
C ARG A 2 -10.85 -2.08 25.81
N LEU A 3 -10.92 -2.91 26.85
CA LEU A 3 -11.21 -4.35 26.67
C LEU A 3 -12.62 -4.61 26.14
N VAL A 4 -13.59 -3.77 26.55
CA VAL A 4 -14.99 -3.91 26.14
C VAL A 4 -15.22 -3.40 24.72
N SER A 5 -14.38 -2.47 24.23
CA SER A 5 -14.41 -2.04 22.83
C SER A 5 -13.71 -3.02 21.89
N ALA A 6 -12.89 -3.93 22.40
CA ALA A 6 -12.21 -4.96 21.61
C ALA A 6 -13.13 -6.12 21.21
N ASP A 7 -14.16 -6.42 21.99
CA ASP A 7 -15.19 -7.42 21.65
C ASP A 7 -16.23 -6.81 20.69
N VAL A 8 -15.91 -6.85 19.40
CA VAL A 8 -16.73 -6.20 18.36
C VAL A 8 -17.89 -7.09 17.91
N ASN A 9 -17.81 -8.40 18.15
CA ASN A 9 -18.93 -9.30 17.86
C ASN A 9 -19.91 -9.47 19.03
N GLY A 10 -19.56 -9.00 20.24
CA GLY A 10 -20.43 -9.05 21.43
C GLY A 10 -20.49 -10.42 22.09
N SER A 11 -19.46 -11.25 21.90
CA SER A 11 -19.38 -12.61 22.44
C SER A 11 -19.02 -12.67 23.93
N ASN A 12 -18.63 -11.54 24.52
CA ASN A 12 -17.97 -11.42 25.83
C ASN A 12 -16.58 -12.09 25.88
N SER A 13 -15.95 -12.28 24.73
CA SER A 13 -14.57 -12.77 24.61
C SER A 13 -13.81 -11.95 23.58
N ILE A 14 -12.49 -11.81 23.74
CA ILE A 14 -11.63 -11.09 22.80
C ILE A 14 -10.76 -12.11 22.08
N SER A 15 -10.84 -12.12 20.75
CA SER A 15 -10.18 -13.12 19.91
C SER A 15 -9.68 -12.54 18.58
N SER A 16 -8.99 -13.36 17.79
CA SER A 16 -8.62 -13.00 16.42
C SER A 16 -9.83 -12.77 15.49
N ALA A 17 -10.99 -13.32 15.84
CA ALA A 17 -12.23 -13.05 15.10
C ALA A 17 -12.65 -11.58 15.24
N ASP A 18 -12.44 -10.97 16.40
CA ASP A 18 -12.72 -9.55 16.61
C ASP A 18 -11.77 -8.67 15.81
N ALA A 19 -10.47 -9.00 15.83
CA ALA A 19 -9.47 -8.29 15.03
C ALA A 19 -9.77 -8.38 13.52
N LEU A 20 -10.20 -9.53 13.02
CA LEU A 20 -10.62 -9.71 11.63
C LEU A 20 -11.84 -8.84 11.28
N LEU A 21 -12.83 -8.75 12.17
CA LEU A 21 -13.99 -7.89 11.95
C LEU A 21 -13.58 -6.42 11.93
N VAL A 22 -12.69 -5.98 12.82
CA VAL A 22 -12.12 -4.62 12.76
C VAL A 22 -11.42 -4.38 11.43
N SER A 23 -10.60 -5.32 10.97
CA SER A 23 -9.91 -5.23 9.68
C SER A 23 -10.89 -5.08 8.50
N ARG A 24 -11.95 -5.87 8.47
CA ARG A 24 -13.03 -5.77 7.47
C ARG A 24 -13.79 -4.45 7.53
N ARG A 25 -14.02 -3.91 8.73
CA ARG A 25 -14.68 -2.60 8.93
C ARG A 25 -13.82 -1.48 8.35
N VAL A 26 -12.52 -1.51 8.61
CA VAL A 26 -11.54 -0.55 8.08
C VAL A 26 -11.45 -0.64 6.55
N ALA A 27 -11.40 -1.87 6.01
CA ALA A 27 -11.44 -2.13 4.58
C ALA A 27 -12.80 -1.78 3.93
N GLY A 28 -13.83 -1.40 4.70
CA GLY A 28 -15.16 -1.06 4.20
C GLY A 28 -16.01 -2.26 3.75
N LEU A 29 -15.59 -3.48 4.07
CA LEU A 29 -16.28 -4.72 3.70
C LEU A 29 -17.50 -5.00 4.59
N ILE A 30 -17.55 -4.38 5.77
CA ILE A 30 -18.73 -4.37 6.65
C ILE A 30 -19.07 -2.94 7.09
N SER A 31 -20.36 -2.68 7.24
CA SER A 31 -20.89 -1.35 7.56
C SER A 31 -21.27 -1.15 9.03
N SER A 32 -21.12 -2.17 9.89
CA SER A 32 -21.33 -2.11 11.34
C SER A 32 -20.74 -3.33 12.05
N PHE A 33 -20.56 -3.23 13.36
CA PHE A 33 -20.28 -4.35 14.26
C PHE A 33 -21.56 -4.84 14.94
N SER A 34 -21.63 -6.14 15.28
CA SER A 34 -22.76 -6.69 16.06
C SER A 34 -22.84 -6.08 17.46
N ALA A 35 -21.71 -5.69 18.06
CA ALA A 35 -21.66 -5.05 19.37
C ALA A 35 -22.08 -3.55 19.37
N GLY A 36 -22.42 -2.99 18.20
CA GLY A 36 -22.68 -1.56 17.97
C GLY A 36 -21.43 -0.76 17.58
N ASP A 37 -21.58 0.53 17.28
CA ASP A 37 -20.45 1.39 16.91
C ASP A 37 -19.79 2.08 18.11
N TRP A 38 -20.49 2.21 19.25
CA TRP A 38 -20.03 2.91 20.44
C TRP A 38 -20.27 2.10 21.71
N LYS A 39 -19.33 2.19 22.67
CA LYS A 39 -19.52 1.78 24.06
C LYS A 39 -19.45 3.01 24.96
N PHE A 40 -20.38 3.10 25.89
CA PHE A 40 -20.41 4.12 26.93
C PHE A 40 -20.21 3.47 28.29
N GLU A 41 -19.61 4.22 29.22
CA GLU A 41 -19.66 3.83 30.62
C GLU A 41 -21.08 3.98 31.17
N THR A 42 -21.45 3.10 32.10
CA THR A 42 -22.71 3.21 32.84
C THR A 42 -22.43 3.91 34.16
N VAL A 43 -22.84 5.18 34.27
CA VAL A 43 -22.68 5.96 35.50
C VAL A 43 -24.07 6.25 36.10
N PRO A 44 -24.33 5.91 37.37
CA PRO A 44 -25.59 6.25 38.01
C PRO A 44 -25.68 7.77 38.21
N VAL A 45 -26.77 8.37 37.73
CA VAL A 45 -27.03 9.82 37.83
C VAL A 45 -28.19 10.04 38.79
N ASN A 46 -27.94 10.73 39.90
CA ASN A 46 -28.97 11.07 40.88
C ASN A 46 -29.17 12.59 40.93
N VAL A 47 -30.35 13.05 40.51
CA VAL A 47 -30.70 14.47 40.43
C VAL A 47 -31.59 14.83 41.62
N ILE A 48 -31.13 15.71 42.52
CA ILE A 48 -31.91 16.16 43.68
C ILE A 48 -31.96 17.69 43.71
N ASN A 49 -33.12 18.25 43.36
CA ASN A 49 -33.48 19.68 43.49
C ASN A 49 -32.47 20.70 42.93
N ALA A 50 -31.54 20.28 42.07
CA ALA A 50 -30.55 21.15 41.43
C ALA A 50 -30.05 20.53 40.12
N ASN A 51 -29.56 21.39 39.22
CA ASN A 51 -28.87 20.95 38.01
C ASN A 51 -27.55 20.27 38.38
N ILE A 52 -27.26 19.15 37.72
CA ILE A 52 -25.97 18.46 37.84
C ILE A 52 -25.33 18.30 36.47
N THR A 53 -24.02 18.42 36.43
CA THR A 53 -23.21 18.11 35.25
C THR A 53 -22.59 16.75 35.45
N GLN A 54 -22.91 15.79 34.58
CA GLN A 54 -22.32 14.46 34.57
C GLN A 54 -21.53 14.25 33.28
N ASN A 55 -20.27 13.87 33.40
CA ASN A 55 -19.47 13.42 32.26
C ASN A 55 -19.69 11.92 32.06
N ILE A 56 -19.94 11.50 30.82
CA ILE A 56 -20.05 10.09 30.42
C ILE A 56 -18.98 9.83 29.37
N ARG A 57 -18.09 8.89 29.66
CA ARG A 57 -17.06 8.43 28.73
C ARG A 57 -17.66 7.53 27.65
N GLY A 58 -17.26 7.78 26.42
CA GLY A 58 -17.55 6.94 25.26
C GLY A 58 -16.27 6.51 24.55
N ILE A 59 -16.31 5.36 23.90
CA ILE A 59 -15.24 4.87 23.02
C ILE A 59 -15.88 4.19 21.79
N CYS A 60 -15.25 4.34 20.62
CA CYS A 60 -15.66 3.59 19.44
C CYS A 60 -15.38 2.10 19.66
N VAL A 61 -16.33 1.24 19.29
CA VAL A 61 -16.08 -0.20 19.19
C VAL A 61 -15.00 -0.42 18.12
N GLY A 62 -14.03 -1.28 18.41
CA GLY A 62 -12.85 -1.52 17.56
C GLY A 62 -11.68 -0.54 17.77
N ASP A 63 -11.89 0.62 18.43
CA ASP A 63 -10.80 1.55 18.76
C ASP A 63 -10.14 1.15 20.09
N VAL A 64 -9.40 0.05 20.06
CA VAL A 64 -8.80 -0.56 21.28
C VAL A 64 -7.71 0.33 21.88
N ASN A 65 -7.02 1.14 21.08
CA ASN A 65 -6.01 2.09 21.56
C ASN A 65 -6.59 3.46 21.93
N ALA A 66 -7.91 3.68 21.79
CA ALA A 66 -8.59 4.94 22.09
C ALA A 66 -7.98 6.13 21.34
N SER A 67 -7.56 5.89 20.09
CA SER A 67 -6.88 6.89 19.26
C SER A 67 -7.84 7.84 18.56
N TYR A 68 -9.13 7.48 18.44
CA TYR A 68 -10.13 8.35 17.83
C TYR A 68 -10.55 9.47 18.79
N GLN A 69 -10.41 10.69 18.31
CA GLN A 69 -10.83 11.90 19.03
C GLN A 69 -11.80 12.69 18.14
N PRO A 70 -13.12 12.72 18.46
CA PRO A 70 -14.14 13.30 17.59
C PRO A 70 -13.97 14.79 17.29
N SER A 71 -13.33 15.53 18.18
CA SER A 71 -13.22 17.00 18.13
C SER A 71 -11.89 17.51 17.57
N THR A 72 -10.98 16.63 17.18
CA THR A 72 -9.67 17.00 16.64
C THR A 72 -9.53 16.47 15.21
N VAL A 73 -9.10 17.34 14.31
CA VAL A 73 -8.71 16.91 12.96
C VAL A 73 -7.49 16.02 13.10
N ARG A 74 -7.62 14.75 12.74
CA ARG A 74 -6.50 13.83 12.69
C ARG A 74 -5.53 14.29 11.60
N GLN A 75 -4.34 14.74 11.98
CA GLN A 75 -3.26 14.93 11.01
C GLN A 75 -2.77 13.56 10.58
N GLY A 76 -2.56 13.36 9.28
CA GLY A 76 -2.00 12.11 8.76
C GLY A 76 -0.62 11.88 9.35
N ILE A 77 -0.46 10.80 10.10
CA ILE A 77 0.81 10.42 10.75
C ILE A 77 1.77 9.79 9.73
N VAL A 78 1.21 9.27 8.64
CA VAL A 78 1.89 8.65 7.51
C VAL A 78 1.78 9.58 6.30
N THR A 79 2.90 9.83 5.62
CA THR A 79 2.93 10.66 4.41
C THR A 79 3.07 9.80 3.15
N LEU A 80 2.81 10.40 1.99
CA LEU A 80 3.04 9.77 0.69
C LEU A 80 4.26 10.40 0.01
N ASP A 81 5.22 9.58 -0.40
CA ASP A 81 6.39 9.95 -1.19
C ASP A 81 6.21 9.42 -2.62
N LEU A 82 6.07 10.34 -3.58
CA LEU A 82 5.86 10.02 -5.00
C LEU A 82 7.16 10.00 -5.77
N ASN A 83 7.93 8.92 -5.63
CA ASN A 83 9.21 8.73 -6.29
C ASN A 83 9.52 7.23 -6.44
N PRO A 84 10.30 6.82 -7.47
CA PRO A 84 10.70 7.60 -8.65
C PRO A 84 9.56 7.80 -9.65
N ALA A 85 9.79 8.61 -10.67
CA ALA A 85 8.93 8.63 -11.84
C ALA A 85 8.99 7.32 -12.63
N VAL A 86 7.82 6.77 -12.97
CA VAL A 86 7.66 5.51 -13.70
C VAL A 86 6.56 5.68 -14.76
N VAL A 87 6.85 5.30 -16.00
CA VAL A 87 5.90 5.36 -17.11
C VAL A 87 5.06 4.10 -17.16
N ILE A 88 3.74 4.25 -17.13
CA ILE A 88 2.75 3.17 -17.16
C ILE A 88 2.18 3.05 -18.59
N PRO A 89 2.16 1.83 -19.16
CA PRO A 89 1.59 1.59 -20.47
C PRO A 89 0.06 1.64 -20.43
N SER A 90 -0.60 1.77 -21.59
CA SER A 90 -2.07 1.89 -21.66
C SER A 90 -2.81 0.68 -21.09
N GLN A 91 -2.25 -0.53 -21.19
CA GLN A 91 -2.76 -1.76 -20.56
C GLN A 91 -2.49 -1.86 -19.04
N GLY A 92 -1.87 -0.83 -18.46
CA GLY A 92 -1.50 -0.74 -17.05
C GLY A 92 -0.34 -1.62 -16.62
N ALA A 93 0.08 -1.45 -15.37
CA ALA A 93 1.21 -2.15 -14.78
C ALA A 93 1.00 -2.46 -13.29
N TRP A 94 1.74 -3.44 -12.79
CA TRP A 94 1.88 -3.63 -11.36
C TRP A 94 3.01 -2.74 -10.83
N VAL A 95 2.71 -1.89 -9.85
CA VAL A 95 3.70 -1.01 -9.20
C VAL A 95 3.84 -1.36 -7.72
N PRO A 96 5.07 -1.33 -7.16
CA PRO A 96 5.26 -1.60 -5.75
C PRO A 96 4.76 -0.43 -4.89
N LEU A 97 4.28 -0.77 -3.69
CA LEU A 97 4.06 0.16 -2.59
C LEU A 97 5.01 -0.24 -1.46
N SER A 98 5.84 0.68 -1.00
CA SER A 98 6.89 0.42 -0.01
C SER A 98 6.84 1.40 1.16
N LEU A 99 7.66 1.19 2.18
CA LEU A 99 7.81 2.11 3.31
C LEU A 99 9.22 2.70 3.34
N LYS A 100 9.31 3.97 3.77
CA LYS A 100 10.55 4.72 3.98
C LYS A 100 10.40 5.53 5.27
N GLY A 101 11.42 5.59 6.12
CA GLY A 101 11.37 6.38 7.35
C GLY A 101 12.29 5.83 8.43
N LEU A 102 12.19 6.40 9.64
CA LEU A 102 13.18 6.40 10.74
C LEU A 102 14.16 5.20 10.82
N GLY A 103 15.46 5.53 10.91
CA GLY A 103 16.55 4.58 11.19
C GLY A 103 16.34 3.82 12.52
N SER A 104 16.74 2.57 12.65
CA SER A 104 18.13 2.10 12.57
C SER A 104 18.29 0.92 11.59
N LYS A 105 19.50 0.38 11.49
CA LYS A 105 19.90 -0.76 10.65
C LYS A 105 19.06 -2.04 10.79
N ASP A 106 18.07 -2.03 11.67
CA ASP A 106 17.35 -3.18 12.19
C ASP A 106 16.01 -3.42 11.50
N GLY A 107 15.57 -2.56 10.57
CA GLY A 107 14.31 -2.72 9.82
C GLY A 107 13.11 -2.02 10.46
N ILE A 108 11.95 -2.04 9.77
CA ILE A 108 10.70 -1.44 10.25
C ILE A 108 9.85 -2.54 10.93
N PRO A 109 9.63 -2.47 12.26
CA PRO A 109 8.84 -3.47 12.98
C PRO A 109 7.36 -3.22 12.76
N LEU A 110 6.79 -3.82 11.71
CA LEU A 110 5.41 -3.59 11.31
C LEU A 110 4.48 -4.65 11.94
N GLY A 111 3.46 -4.21 12.69
CA GLY A 111 2.42 -5.08 13.26
C GLY A 111 1.06 -4.94 12.57
N SER A 112 0.71 -3.73 12.11
CA SER A 112 -0.51 -3.51 11.34
C SER A 112 -0.38 -2.39 10.31
N VAL A 113 -1.21 -2.48 9.27
CA VAL A 113 -1.30 -1.51 8.17
C VAL A 113 -2.76 -1.16 7.95
N THR A 114 -3.06 0.12 7.98
CA THR A 114 -4.29 0.69 7.44
C THR A 114 -3.92 1.67 6.34
N LEU A 115 -4.41 1.45 5.14
CA LEU A 115 -4.20 2.35 4.00
C LEU A 115 -5.53 2.76 3.40
N ASP A 116 -5.64 4.06 3.15
CA ASP A 116 -6.78 4.67 2.49
C ASP A 116 -6.23 5.59 1.41
N LEU A 117 -5.98 4.98 0.25
CA LEU A 117 -5.27 5.57 -0.88
C LEU A 117 -6.27 5.96 -1.96
N GLU A 118 -6.16 7.19 -2.44
CA GLU A 118 -6.99 7.71 -3.52
C GLU A 118 -6.12 8.06 -4.73
N ALA A 119 -6.41 7.41 -5.85
CA ALA A 119 -5.82 7.70 -7.14
C ALA A 119 -6.44 8.99 -7.71
N PRO A 120 -5.65 9.84 -8.37
CA PRO A 120 -6.20 11.04 -9.00
C PRO A 120 -6.99 10.67 -10.26
N GLN A 121 -7.80 11.61 -10.75
CA GLN A 121 -8.51 11.45 -12.02
C GLN A 121 -7.52 11.07 -13.13
N GLY A 122 -7.94 10.17 -14.02
CA GLY A 122 -7.08 9.62 -15.07
C GLY A 122 -6.35 8.33 -14.68
N TRP A 123 -6.56 7.83 -13.45
CA TRP A 123 -6.00 6.58 -12.97
C TRP A 123 -7.06 5.70 -12.31
N GLN A 124 -6.94 4.39 -12.53
CA GLN A 124 -7.74 3.38 -11.85
C GLN A 124 -6.84 2.38 -11.11
N ILE A 125 -7.34 1.88 -9.98
CA ILE A 125 -6.73 0.78 -9.23
C ILE A 125 -7.58 -0.46 -9.52
N GLU A 126 -7.01 -1.45 -10.22
CA GLU A 126 -7.74 -2.66 -10.61
C GLU A 126 -7.43 -3.87 -9.72
N GLY A 127 -6.37 -3.80 -8.93
CA GLY A 127 -5.97 -4.95 -8.13
C GLY A 127 -4.89 -4.66 -7.12
N VAL A 128 -4.86 -5.51 -6.09
CA VAL A 128 -3.89 -5.47 -5.01
C VAL A 128 -3.29 -6.87 -4.87
N ARG A 129 -1.96 -6.94 -4.76
CA ARG A 129 -1.24 -8.16 -4.38
C ARG A 129 -0.46 -7.89 -3.11
N SER A 130 -0.57 -8.80 -2.15
CA SER A 130 0.20 -8.71 -0.91
C SER A 130 1.66 -9.09 -1.13
N ALA A 131 2.57 -8.33 -0.52
CA ALA A 131 3.93 -8.75 -0.24
C ALA A 131 4.14 -8.98 1.28
N LEU A 132 3.14 -8.65 2.10
CA LEU A 132 3.12 -8.90 3.54
C LEU A 132 3.05 -10.41 3.81
N LYS A 133 3.75 -10.86 4.84
CA LYS A 133 3.74 -12.24 5.31
C LYS A 133 2.53 -12.46 6.23
N GLY A 134 2.19 -13.72 6.48
CA GLY A 134 1.10 -14.08 7.39
C GLY A 134 -0.28 -13.89 6.77
N MET A 135 -1.18 -13.22 7.49
CA MET A 135 -2.57 -13.02 7.05
C MET A 135 -2.63 -12.23 5.74
N MET A 136 -3.59 -12.59 4.88
CA MET A 136 -3.88 -11.79 3.69
C MET A 136 -4.57 -10.49 4.09
N PRO A 137 -4.20 -9.34 3.49
CA PRO A 137 -4.89 -8.07 3.73
C PRO A 137 -6.35 -8.15 3.31
N GLU A 138 -7.24 -7.61 4.13
CA GLU A 138 -8.61 -7.29 3.74
C GLU A 138 -8.58 -5.96 2.97
N TYR A 139 -9.21 -5.90 1.79
CA TYR A 139 -9.26 -4.67 1.01
C TYR A 139 -10.55 -4.53 0.20
N SER A 140 -10.89 -3.30 -0.13
CA SER A 140 -11.90 -2.98 -1.15
C SER A 140 -11.37 -1.92 -2.12
N LEU A 141 -11.91 -1.98 -3.33
CA LEU A 141 -11.69 -1.01 -4.39
C LEU A 141 -13.05 -0.36 -4.70
N ASP A 142 -13.10 0.97 -4.63
CA ASP A 142 -14.29 1.78 -4.91
C ASP A 142 -13.87 2.92 -5.84
N GLY A 143 -14.05 2.70 -7.15
CA GLY A 143 -13.60 3.63 -8.19
C GLY A 143 -12.09 3.87 -8.15
N ASN A 144 -11.69 5.10 -7.82
CA ASN A 144 -10.30 5.53 -7.73
C ASN A 144 -9.69 5.29 -6.33
N ARG A 145 -10.43 4.70 -5.39
CA ARG A 145 -10.00 4.58 -3.99
C ARG A 145 -9.79 3.13 -3.57
N MET A 146 -8.68 2.88 -2.90
CA MET A 146 -8.38 1.62 -2.23
C MET A 146 -8.43 1.82 -0.71
N ARG A 147 -9.19 0.97 -0.03
CA ARG A 147 -9.10 0.81 1.43
C ARG A 147 -8.55 -0.56 1.74
N LEU A 148 -7.53 -0.61 2.58
CA LEU A 148 -6.85 -1.85 2.96
C LEU A 148 -6.56 -1.87 4.45
N SER A 149 -6.73 -3.04 5.04
CA SER A 149 -6.33 -3.35 6.40
C SER A 149 -5.56 -4.67 6.44
N TRP A 150 -4.48 -4.69 7.20
CA TRP A 150 -3.68 -5.87 7.47
C TRP A 150 -3.17 -5.81 8.90
N PHE A 151 -3.05 -6.98 9.54
CA PHE A 151 -2.40 -7.14 10.82
C PHE A 151 -1.82 -8.55 10.91
N ASP A 152 -0.81 -8.72 11.75
CA ASP A 152 -0.28 -10.03 12.13
C ASP A 152 0.18 -10.00 13.59
N LEU A 153 -0.03 -11.10 14.33
CA LEU A 153 0.29 -11.19 15.76
C LEU A 153 1.80 -11.17 16.02
N GLU A 154 2.57 -11.83 15.16
CA GLU A 154 4.04 -11.82 15.23
C GLU A 154 4.60 -10.58 14.51
N GLY A 155 3.78 -9.96 13.67
CA GLY A 155 4.15 -8.88 12.79
C GLY A 155 5.28 -9.27 11.84
N MET A 156 5.98 -8.28 11.32
CA MET A 156 7.14 -8.48 10.48
C MET A 156 8.19 -7.43 10.76
N ASN A 157 9.39 -7.69 10.28
CA ASN A 157 10.46 -6.70 10.26
C ASN A 157 10.81 -6.45 8.81
N LEU A 158 10.36 -5.32 8.28
CA LEU A 158 10.54 -4.97 6.87
C LEU A 158 11.94 -4.45 6.64
N GLY A 159 12.64 -5.06 5.69
CA GLY A 159 13.87 -4.53 5.15
C GLY A 159 13.64 -3.20 4.44
N PHE A 160 14.68 -2.38 4.40
CA PHE A 160 14.66 -1.17 3.60
C PHE A 160 14.54 -1.57 2.12
N HIS A 161 13.59 -0.95 1.41
CA HIS A 161 13.20 -1.27 0.04
C HIS A 161 12.32 -2.50 -0.20
N GLU A 162 11.78 -3.12 0.85
CA GLU A 162 10.82 -4.21 0.65
C GLU A 162 9.43 -3.64 0.34
N PRO A 163 8.80 -4.06 -0.78
CA PRO A 163 7.39 -3.76 -1.02
C PRO A 163 6.53 -4.41 0.07
N ILE A 164 5.51 -3.68 0.51
CA ILE A 164 4.43 -4.23 1.35
C ILE A 164 3.26 -4.70 0.47
N LEU A 165 3.04 -4.05 -0.67
CA LEU A 165 1.97 -4.38 -1.60
C LEU A 165 2.44 -4.13 -3.04
N TYR A 166 1.69 -4.66 -3.98
CA TYR A 166 1.75 -4.26 -5.38
C TYR A 166 0.35 -3.86 -5.85
N LEU A 167 0.25 -2.72 -6.51
CA LEU A 167 -1.00 -2.19 -7.06
C LEU A 167 -1.01 -2.37 -8.57
N LYS A 168 -2.10 -2.92 -9.12
CA LYS A 168 -2.36 -2.88 -10.56
C LYS A 168 -3.00 -1.54 -10.86
N VAL A 169 -2.28 -0.70 -11.59
CA VAL A 169 -2.70 0.66 -11.96
C VAL A 169 -2.86 0.77 -13.47
N LEU A 170 -3.94 1.40 -13.91
CA LEU A 170 -4.25 1.63 -15.31
C LEU A 170 -4.48 3.12 -15.56
N PRO A 171 -3.92 3.69 -16.64
CA PRO A 171 -4.36 4.97 -17.15
C PRO A 171 -5.79 4.88 -17.67
N ASP A 172 -6.64 5.78 -17.21
CA ASP A 172 -7.96 5.99 -17.80
C ASP A 172 -7.79 6.63 -19.19
N GLN A 173 -8.31 5.96 -20.23
CA GLN A 173 -8.19 6.42 -21.61
C GLN A 173 -9.15 7.57 -21.93
N GLU A 174 -10.18 7.78 -21.10
CA GLU A 174 -11.22 8.80 -21.32
C GLU A 174 -10.91 10.12 -20.60
N SER A 175 -10.00 10.11 -19.63
CA SER A 175 -9.63 11.29 -18.83
C SER A 175 -8.12 11.51 -18.84
N PRO A 176 -7.63 12.70 -19.26
CA PRO A 176 -6.21 13.01 -19.12
C PRO A 176 -5.81 12.93 -17.64
N ALA A 177 -4.68 12.27 -17.36
CA ALA A 177 -4.13 12.15 -16.02
C ALA A 177 -4.02 13.53 -15.36
N ALA A 178 -4.79 13.73 -14.29
CA ALA A 178 -4.80 14.99 -13.57
C ALA A 178 -3.42 15.25 -12.94
N THR A 179 -3.06 16.53 -12.81
CA THR A 179 -1.83 16.97 -12.16
C THR A 179 -1.84 16.75 -10.65
N ASN A 180 -3.00 16.48 -10.06
CA ASN A 180 -3.11 16.23 -8.63
C ASN A 180 -2.45 14.90 -8.29
N PRO A 181 -1.53 14.87 -7.32
CA PRO A 181 -0.87 13.64 -6.94
C PRO A 181 -1.86 12.69 -6.26
N TRP A 182 -1.55 11.40 -6.32
CA TRP A 182 -2.12 10.39 -5.43
C TRP A 182 -2.13 10.90 -3.98
N SER A 183 -3.12 10.50 -3.19
CA SER A 183 -3.24 10.97 -1.82
C SER A 183 -3.51 9.85 -0.84
N LEU A 184 -2.97 9.99 0.37
CA LEU A 184 -3.32 9.17 1.52
C LEU A 184 -4.25 9.97 2.42
N SER A 185 -5.37 9.37 2.80
CA SER A 185 -6.28 9.96 3.77
C SER A 185 -5.68 9.91 5.18
N SER A 186 -6.15 10.79 6.07
CA SER A 186 -5.74 10.81 7.48
C SER A 186 -6.12 9.54 8.27
N ARG A 187 -6.92 8.65 7.68
CA ARG A 187 -7.23 7.32 8.24
C ARG A 187 -6.10 6.33 8.07
N SER A 188 -5.12 6.62 7.20
CA SER A 188 -3.96 5.74 6.99
C SER A 188 -3.07 5.74 8.23
N GLU A 189 -2.68 4.55 8.67
CA GLU A 189 -1.93 4.33 9.90
C GLU A 189 -1.06 3.07 9.77
N LEU A 190 0.12 3.13 10.38
CA LEU A 190 1.05 2.01 10.51
C LEU A 190 1.35 1.86 12.00
N THR A 191 1.36 0.62 12.50
CA THR A 191 1.72 0.35 13.90
C THR A 191 2.83 -0.67 14.01
N ASP A 192 3.51 -0.67 15.15
CA ASP A 192 4.34 -1.81 15.56
C ASP A 192 3.48 -2.99 16.03
N ARG A 193 4.16 -4.05 16.46
CA ARG A 193 3.57 -5.31 16.96
C ARG A 193 2.76 -5.13 18.24
N ASP A 194 3.07 -4.11 19.02
CA ASP A 194 2.38 -3.77 20.26
C ASP A 194 1.19 -2.82 20.02
N GLY A 195 0.97 -2.41 18.76
CA GLY A 195 -0.08 -1.49 18.36
C GLY A 195 0.26 -0.01 18.59
N ASN A 196 1.52 0.32 18.83
CA ASN A 196 1.95 1.72 18.89
C ASN A 196 2.11 2.28 17.48
N VAL A 197 1.62 3.50 17.28
CA VAL A 197 1.68 4.15 15.96
C VAL A 197 3.12 4.47 15.57
N LEU A 198 3.51 4.09 14.35
CA LEU A 198 4.79 4.38 13.75
C LEU A 198 4.75 5.73 13.03
N GLY A 199 5.22 6.77 13.72
CA GLY A 199 5.37 8.11 13.16
C GLY A 199 6.60 8.27 12.27
N GLY A 200 6.59 9.27 11.38
CA GLY A 200 7.76 9.61 10.55
C GLY A 200 8.03 8.62 9.41
N LEU A 201 7.07 7.75 9.11
CA LEU A 201 7.08 6.88 7.94
C LEU A 201 6.37 7.55 6.76
N SER A 202 6.91 7.32 5.58
CA SER A 202 6.32 7.62 4.29
C SER A 202 6.02 6.31 3.56
N VAL A 203 4.81 6.22 3.03
CA VAL A 203 4.49 5.23 1.99
C VAL A 203 5.10 5.74 0.70
N VAL A 204 5.87 4.90 0.03
CA VAL A 204 6.49 5.21 -1.25
C VAL A 204 5.66 4.56 -2.35
N LEU A 205 5.21 5.39 -3.29
CA LEU A 205 4.55 4.97 -4.51
C LEU A 205 5.30 5.60 -5.69
N PRO A 206 5.61 4.86 -6.76
CA PRO A 206 6.17 5.46 -7.95
C PRO A 206 5.29 6.58 -8.50
N ARG A 207 5.90 7.69 -8.89
CA ARG A 207 5.20 8.79 -9.57
C ARG A 207 4.83 8.35 -10.98
N LEU A 208 3.57 8.01 -11.18
CA LEU A 208 3.08 7.45 -12.42
C LEU A 208 3.00 8.50 -13.53
N GLN A 209 3.44 8.13 -14.73
CA GLN A 209 3.35 8.93 -15.96
C GLN A 209 2.71 8.07 -17.05
N THR A 210 1.90 8.65 -17.92
CA THR A 210 1.32 7.90 -19.06
C THR A 210 2.33 7.83 -20.21
N ALA A 211 2.46 6.67 -20.85
CA ALA A 211 3.28 6.55 -22.06
C ALA A 211 2.75 7.46 -23.18
N GLN A 212 3.59 8.31 -23.77
CA GLN A 212 3.30 8.91 -25.07
C GLN A 212 3.59 7.87 -26.15
N GLU A 213 2.78 7.81 -27.21
CA GLU A 213 2.91 6.85 -28.31
C GLU A 213 4.28 6.96 -29.02
N ARG A 214 5.28 6.27 -28.45
CA ARG A 214 6.49 5.73 -29.09
C ARG A 214 7.26 4.95 -28.03
N ALA A 215 7.16 3.62 -28.15
CA ALA A 215 8.06 2.62 -27.58
C ALA A 215 8.21 2.56 -26.03
N ILE A 216 7.25 1.85 -25.41
CA ILE A 216 7.39 0.81 -24.33
C ILE A 216 6.93 1.19 -22.91
N TRP A 217 6.63 0.15 -22.08
CA TRP A 217 7.18 -0.14 -20.73
C TRP A 217 6.41 -1.30 -20.05
N ASN A 218 6.91 -2.53 -20.16
CA ASN A 218 6.42 -3.65 -19.33
C ASN A 218 7.13 -3.59 -17.97
N ILE A 219 6.56 -2.86 -17.02
CA ILE A 219 7.02 -2.89 -15.64
C ILE A 219 6.75 -4.26 -15.06
N GLN A 220 7.80 -4.91 -14.58
CA GLN A 220 7.68 -6.08 -13.73
C GLN A 220 8.18 -5.71 -12.34
N PRO A 221 7.32 -5.77 -11.32
CA PRO A 221 7.83 -5.81 -9.96
C PRO A 221 8.70 -7.04 -9.78
N VAL A 222 9.85 -6.84 -9.16
CA VAL A 222 10.74 -7.92 -8.79
C VAL A 222 10.31 -8.43 -7.41
N TYR A 223 9.79 -9.66 -7.37
CA TYR A 223 9.36 -10.32 -6.14
C TYR A 223 10.48 -11.20 -5.58
N GLY A 224 10.73 -11.13 -4.27
CA GLY A 224 11.50 -12.15 -3.54
C GLY A 224 12.71 -11.61 -2.79
N GLN A 225 12.96 -12.19 -1.61
CA GLN A 225 14.16 -11.92 -0.83
C GLN A 225 15.33 -12.76 -1.36
N GLY A 226 16.48 -12.12 -1.63
CA GLY A 226 17.79 -12.75 -1.49
C GLY A 226 18.46 -13.43 -2.69
N THR A 227 18.02 -13.26 -3.95
CA THR A 227 18.81 -13.74 -5.11
C THR A 227 18.69 -12.81 -6.31
N CYS A 228 19.78 -12.69 -7.09
CA CYS A 228 19.89 -11.84 -8.28
C CYS A 228 18.62 -11.92 -9.15
N PRO A 229 17.74 -10.91 -9.11
CA PRO A 229 16.47 -11.00 -9.78
C PRO A 229 16.67 -11.07 -11.29
N GLN A 230 15.80 -11.77 -12.00
CA GLN A 230 15.91 -11.93 -13.45
C GLN A 230 14.63 -11.48 -14.15
N VAL A 231 14.80 -10.86 -15.32
CA VAL A 231 13.69 -10.53 -16.23
C VAL A 231 13.95 -11.19 -17.59
N LYS A 232 12.90 -11.76 -18.19
CA LYS A 232 12.96 -12.19 -19.58
C LYS A 232 12.60 -11.02 -20.47
N VAL A 233 13.48 -10.76 -21.41
CA VAL A 233 13.42 -9.63 -22.30
C VAL A 233 13.31 -10.15 -23.72
N SER A 234 12.31 -9.70 -24.47
CA SER A 234 12.16 -10.12 -25.87
C SER A 234 11.74 -8.96 -26.77
N GLY A 235 12.29 -8.90 -27.99
CA GLY A 235 11.97 -7.84 -28.96
C GLY A 235 12.91 -7.82 -30.16
N GLN A 236 12.82 -6.76 -30.98
CA GLN A 236 13.75 -6.45 -32.08
C GLN A 236 14.41 -5.09 -31.87
N GLY A 237 15.71 -5.01 -32.21
CA GLY A 237 16.46 -3.76 -32.24
C GLY A 237 17.31 -3.50 -31.00
N THR A 238 17.57 -2.22 -30.73
CA THR A 238 18.34 -1.78 -29.56
C THR A 238 17.40 -1.52 -28.40
N LEU A 239 17.60 -2.15 -27.25
CA LEU A 239 16.81 -1.98 -26.04
C LEU A 239 17.64 -1.37 -24.91
N GLU A 240 17.21 -0.26 -24.34
CA GLU A 240 17.79 0.34 -23.13
C GLU A 240 16.99 -0.10 -21.90
N LEU A 241 17.60 -0.90 -21.03
CA LEU A 241 17.01 -1.35 -19.77
C LEU A 241 17.44 -0.45 -18.62
N ARG A 242 16.48 -0.15 -17.74
CA ARG A 242 16.70 0.62 -16.51
C ARG A 242 16.10 -0.10 -15.31
N ALA A 243 16.96 -0.47 -14.36
CA ALA A 243 16.60 -1.06 -13.08
C ALA A 243 16.67 0.00 -11.97
N ILE A 244 15.61 0.10 -11.17
CA ILE A 244 15.47 1.09 -10.10
C ILE A 244 15.04 0.40 -8.81
N ASP A 245 15.59 0.85 -7.68
CA ASP A 245 15.12 0.45 -6.35
C ASP A 245 13.85 1.22 -5.95
N VAL A 246 13.26 0.87 -4.80
CA VAL A 246 12.01 1.54 -4.37
C VAL A 246 12.23 3.01 -4.01
N LEU A 247 13.47 3.44 -3.75
CA LEU A 247 13.77 4.85 -3.49
C LEU A 247 13.96 5.65 -4.79
N GLY A 248 13.98 4.97 -5.92
CA GLY A 248 14.19 5.59 -7.22
C GLY A 248 15.64 5.76 -7.63
N ARG A 249 16.58 5.16 -6.90
CA ARG A 249 17.98 5.11 -7.32
C ARG A 249 18.08 4.14 -8.49
N VAL A 250 18.76 4.59 -9.55
CA VAL A 250 19.09 3.73 -10.69
C VAL A 250 20.20 2.78 -10.24
N LEU A 251 19.87 1.50 -10.15
CA LEU A 251 20.83 0.45 -9.80
C LEU A 251 21.61 -0.02 -11.03
N ASP A 252 20.98 0.06 -12.20
CA ASP A 252 21.57 -0.36 -13.46
C ASP A 252 20.88 0.31 -14.65
N LEU A 253 21.69 0.62 -15.66
CA LEU A 253 21.27 1.20 -16.94
C LEU A 253 22.15 0.59 -18.02
N ARG A 254 21.56 -0.20 -18.92
CA ARG A 254 22.32 -0.89 -19.97
C ARG A 254 21.58 -0.94 -21.28
N THR A 255 22.34 -0.97 -22.37
CA THR A 255 21.82 -1.12 -23.72
C THR A 255 22.08 -2.54 -24.21
N LEU A 256 21.03 -3.21 -24.65
CA LEU A 256 21.05 -4.51 -25.29
C LEU A 256 20.84 -4.30 -26.79
N GLN A 257 21.85 -4.60 -27.59
CA GLN A 257 21.76 -4.45 -29.05
C GLN A 257 21.60 -5.81 -29.70
N HIS A 258 20.48 -5.99 -30.40
CA HIS A 258 20.21 -7.20 -31.18
C HIS A 258 19.81 -6.84 -32.61
N SER A 259 20.48 -7.48 -33.56
CA SER A 259 20.21 -7.31 -35.01
C SER A 259 18.96 -8.06 -35.48
N TYR A 260 18.39 -8.92 -34.64
CA TYR A 260 17.25 -9.80 -34.92
C TYR A 260 16.31 -9.88 -33.70
N ASP A 261 15.20 -10.61 -33.84
CA ASP A 261 14.38 -11.03 -32.69
C ASP A 261 15.26 -11.71 -31.63
N PHE A 262 15.16 -11.23 -30.39
CA PHE A 262 15.85 -11.82 -29.26
C PHE A 262 14.88 -12.17 -28.15
N SER A 263 15.31 -13.12 -27.33
CA SER A 263 14.66 -13.51 -26.08
C SER A 263 15.76 -13.93 -25.11
N GLU A 264 16.11 -13.07 -24.15
CA GLU A 264 17.19 -13.32 -23.20
C GLU A 264 16.78 -13.12 -21.75
N MET A 265 17.53 -13.75 -20.84
CA MET A 265 17.40 -13.56 -19.40
C MET A 265 18.42 -12.53 -18.93
N VAL A 266 17.93 -11.43 -18.35
CA VAL A 266 18.80 -10.39 -17.79
C VAL A 266 18.81 -10.48 -16.28
N LEU A 267 20.01 -10.66 -15.73
CA LEU A 267 20.29 -10.52 -14.29
C LEU A 267 20.24 -9.04 -13.91
N LEU A 268 19.40 -8.74 -12.93
CA LEU A 268 19.20 -7.43 -12.36
C LEU A 268 19.98 -7.32 -11.04
N PRO A 269 20.43 -6.12 -10.67
CA PRO A 269 21.04 -5.89 -9.36
C PRO A 269 20.10 -6.29 -8.22
N GLU A 270 20.67 -6.78 -7.12
CA GLU A 270 19.94 -6.98 -5.88
C GLU A 270 19.30 -5.66 -5.42
N GLY A 271 18.07 -5.72 -4.90
CA GLY A 271 17.30 -4.55 -4.49
C GLY A 271 16.57 -3.84 -5.63
N THR A 272 16.63 -4.36 -6.86
CA THR A 272 15.77 -3.87 -7.95
C THR A 272 14.31 -4.07 -7.56
N ALA A 273 13.52 -3.00 -7.58
CA ALA A 273 12.09 -3.04 -7.30
C ALA A 273 11.26 -2.97 -8.58
N VAL A 274 11.72 -2.17 -9.53
CA VAL A 274 11.08 -1.96 -10.82
C VAL A 274 12.15 -2.05 -11.91
N VAL A 275 11.81 -2.75 -12.99
CA VAL A 275 12.57 -2.70 -14.24
C VAL A 275 11.71 -2.10 -15.35
N SER A 276 12.36 -1.34 -16.22
CA SER A 276 11.77 -0.72 -17.41
C SER A 276 12.71 -0.88 -18.60
N GLY A 277 12.20 -0.76 -19.83
CA GLY A 277 13.00 -0.88 -21.05
C GLY A 277 12.51 -0.01 -22.20
N VAL A 278 13.37 0.51 -23.08
CA VAL A 278 13.01 1.26 -24.30
C VAL A 278 13.71 0.70 -25.55
N CYS A 279 13.00 0.41 -26.63
CA CYS A 279 13.52 0.01 -27.92
C CYS A 279 13.70 1.27 -28.74
N ILE A 280 14.90 1.39 -29.26
CA ILE A 280 15.35 2.44 -30.13
C ILE A 280 15.37 1.86 -31.55
N GLY A 281 14.59 2.44 -32.44
CA GLY A 281 14.63 2.13 -33.87
C GLY A 281 13.70 1.03 -34.39
N SER A 282 12.74 0.54 -33.60
CA SER A 282 11.69 -0.38 -34.07
C SER A 282 10.30 0.08 -33.62
N ASN A 283 9.28 -0.13 -34.48
CA ASN A 283 7.88 0.19 -34.18
C ASN A 283 7.17 -0.90 -33.34
N GLN A 284 7.87 -2.00 -33.01
CA GLN A 284 7.34 -3.06 -32.16
C GLN A 284 7.77 -2.83 -30.70
N ALA A 285 6.79 -2.82 -29.80
CA ALA A 285 7.06 -2.74 -28.37
C ALA A 285 7.68 -4.08 -27.90
N PRO A 286 8.92 -4.12 -27.40
CA PRO A 286 9.47 -5.27 -26.68
C PRO A 286 8.55 -5.71 -25.55
N VAL A 287 8.49 -7.03 -25.39
CA VAL A 287 7.76 -7.70 -24.32
C VAL A 287 8.76 -8.00 -23.22
N LEU A 288 8.66 -7.30 -22.09
CA LEU A 288 9.27 -7.79 -20.84
C LEU A 288 8.28 -8.78 -20.23
N ALA A 289 8.66 -10.05 -20.23
CA ALA A 289 7.89 -11.10 -19.60
C ALA A 289 8.62 -11.51 -18.31
N ARG A 290 7.85 -11.72 -17.25
CA ARG A 290 8.39 -12.35 -16.04
C ARG A 290 8.84 -13.78 -16.38
N VAL A 291 9.94 -14.24 -15.80
CA VAL A 291 10.10 -15.68 -15.52
C VAL A 291 9.74 -15.84 -14.05
N ALA A 292 8.70 -16.63 -13.81
CA ALA A 292 8.34 -17.04 -12.46
C ALA A 292 9.49 -17.89 -11.90
N PHE A 293 9.93 -17.56 -10.68
CA PHE A 293 10.50 -18.56 -9.79
C PHE A 293 9.34 -19.28 -9.10
#